data_AF-A0A505GWA1-F1
#
_entry.id   AF-A0A505GWA1-F1
#
_cell.length_a   1.000
_cell.length_b   1.000
_cell.length_c   1.000
_cell.angle_alpha   90.00
_cell.angle_beta   90.00
_cell.angle_gamma   90.00
#
_symmetry.space_group_name_H-M   'P 1'
#
loop_
_entity.id
_entity.type
_entity.pdbx_description
1 polymer ?
#
loop_
_entity_poly.entity_id
_entity_poly.type
_entity_poly.pdbx_seq_one_letter_code
_entity_poly.pdbx_strand_id
1 'polypeptide(L)'
;MSTTPQQIAEALKADPFWIDPALADTLNPTLIDKAKTTVDGLDFPVYVIAVDADRVDREQLEQIKVFHGGEGAYVMINGTEDLAVDETFADTAEKLEVMDQNLNASDDWNYSTPSTTKLNILLGYYADPQERTDTEAVTGQNVPGTEVIYDSGSGSFAPLFLGAAILVLALVIAGVWLAKSARERKQDREREHAFTLPSRLLNRVDSLQRNALRDSISGETAELAESLGRLQTADLDAAGADRVERALDAYQMARRIVDDEAATRLDLAGAMVLIRQAGHEIAEAGRSPRKRGVRRSTVPQSLCTINPLHGEAQTTSRVDADGPSVRVPVCRACGDDLRAGRELRWIFDGDTPYVEGNSVWSRTLFGAIGGDLVTALHRERPDRD
;
A
#
# COMPACT_ATOMS: atom_id res chain seq x y z
N MET A 1 4.89 10.21 -32.17
CA MET A 1 3.51 10.74 -32.06
C MET A 1 2.86 9.94 -30.95
N SER A 2 2.33 10.58 -29.93
CA SER A 2 1.62 9.89 -28.84
C SER A 2 0.33 9.26 -29.38
N THR A 3 0.09 7.99 -29.08
CA THR A 3 -1.13 7.27 -29.48
C THR A 3 -2.34 7.89 -28.79
N THR A 4 -3.44 8.11 -29.53
CA THR A 4 -4.65 8.73 -28.95
C THR A 4 -5.49 7.70 -28.18
N PRO A 5 -6.33 8.13 -27.21
CA PRO A 5 -7.26 7.25 -26.50
C PRO A 5 -8.13 6.38 -27.42
N GLN A 6 -8.61 6.94 -28.54
CA GLN A 6 -9.42 6.22 -29.53
C GLN A 6 -8.64 5.12 -30.23
N GLN A 7 -7.35 5.34 -30.51
CA GLN A 7 -6.50 4.34 -31.16
C GLN A 7 -6.19 3.17 -30.21
N ILE A 8 -5.95 3.46 -28.93
CA ILE A 8 -5.78 2.44 -27.89
C ILE A 8 -7.07 1.62 -27.75
N ALA A 9 -8.21 2.29 -27.62
CA ALA A 9 -9.52 1.65 -27.51
C ALA A 9 -9.84 0.74 -28.71
N GLU A 10 -9.50 1.16 -29.94
CA GLU A 10 -9.71 0.32 -31.12
C GLU A 10 -8.78 -0.90 -31.14
N ALA A 11 -7.53 -0.74 -30.70
CA ALA A 11 -6.59 -1.86 -30.58
C ALA A 11 -7.07 -2.90 -29.54
N LEU A 12 -7.65 -2.43 -28.43
CA LEU A 12 -8.16 -3.30 -27.35
C LEU A 12 -9.31 -4.21 -27.78
N LYS A 13 -10.03 -3.87 -28.87
CA LYS A 13 -11.07 -4.74 -29.45
C LYS A 13 -10.49 -5.98 -30.11
N ALA A 14 -9.22 -5.95 -30.52
CA ALA A 14 -8.55 -7.05 -31.19
C ALA A 14 -7.64 -7.84 -30.25
N ASP A 15 -7.00 -7.16 -29.29
CA ASP A 15 -6.10 -7.75 -28.29
C ASP A 15 -6.38 -7.09 -26.93
N PRO A 16 -6.72 -7.84 -25.86
CA PRO A 16 -6.95 -7.25 -24.54
C PRO A 16 -5.72 -6.56 -23.95
N PHE A 17 -4.53 -6.71 -24.55
CA PHE A 17 -3.31 -6.01 -24.16
C PHE A 17 -2.90 -4.97 -25.19
N TRP A 18 -2.76 -3.73 -24.74
CA TRP A 18 -2.08 -2.67 -25.48
C TRP A 18 -0.85 -2.21 -24.70
N ILE A 19 0.33 -2.33 -25.31
CA ILE A 19 1.60 -1.91 -24.72
C ILE A 19 2.21 -0.84 -25.60
N ASP A 20 2.51 0.34 -25.03
CA ASP A 20 3.23 1.38 -25.74
C ASP A 20 4.56 0.81 -26.27
N PRO A 21 4.87 0.96 -27.56
CA PRO A 21 6.13 0.48 -28.14
C PRO A 21 7.38 0.97 -27.39
N ALA A 22 7.34 2.14 -26.75
CA ALA A 22 8.45 2.65 -25.93
C ALA A 22 8.72 1.80 -24.68
N LEU A 23 7.71 1.10 -24.16
CA LEU A 23 7.83 0.24 -22.99
C LEU A 23 8.13 -1.23 -23.31
N ALA A 24 7.96 -1.67 -24.57
CA ALA A 24 7.98 -3.07 -24.96
C ALA A 24 9.24 -3.84 -24.48
N ASP A 25 10.40 -3.19 -24.51
CA ASP A 25 11.68 -3.80 -24.09
C ASP A 25 12.02 -3.58 -22.60
N THR A 26 11.22 -2.79 -21.88
CA THR A 26 11.47 -2.40 -20.48
C THR A 26 10.60 -3.15 -19.48
N LEU A 27 9.41 -3.59 -19.90
CA LEU A 27 8.53 -4.38 -19.06
C LEU A 27 9.11 -5.78 -18.84
N ASN A 28 8.95 -6.32 -17.64
CA ASN A 28 9.37 -7.69 -17.36
C ASN A 28 8.53 -8.68 -18.20
N PRO A 29 9.13 -9.38 -19.18
CA PRO A 29 8.37 -10.21 -20.11
C PRO A 29 7.69 -11.40 -19.41
N THR A 30 8.30 -11.93 -18.35
CA THR A 30 7.74 -13.05 -17.58
C THR A 30 6.45 -12.64 -16.86
N LEU A 31 6.43 -11.42 -16.29
CA LEU A 31 5.24 -10.90 -15.62
C LEU A 31 4.13 -10.50 -16.59
N ILE A 32 4.48 -10.05 -17.79
CA ILE A 32 3.50 -9.77 -18.85
C ILE A 32 2.89 -11.08 -19.38
N ASP A 33 3.69 -12.11 -19.62
CA ASP A 33 3.18 -13.41 -20.07
C ASP A 33 2.30 -14.08 -19.00
N LYS A 34 2.66 -13.94 -17.71
CA LYS A 34 1.80 -14.35 -16.60
C LYS A 34 0.47 -13.59 -16.61
N ALA A 35 0.50 -12.27 -16.74
CA ALA A 35 -0.72 -11.45 -16.81
C ALA A 35 -1.63 -11.87 -17.96
N LYS A 36 -1.08 -12.11 -19.16
CA LYS A 36 -1.84 -12.62 -20.32
C LYS A 36 -2.51 -13.96 -20.02
N THR A 37 -1.74 -14.90 -19.47
CA THR A 37 -2.25 -16.22 -19.10
C THR A 37 -3.38 -16.13 -18.06
N THR A 38 -3.26 -15.22 -17.08
CA THR A 38 -4.31 -15.01 -16.09
C THR A 38 -5.55 -14.38 -16.72
N VAL A 39 -5.41 -13.33 -17.54
CA VAL A 39 -6.53 -12.66 -18.23
C VAL A 39 -7.30 -13.64 -19.13
N ASP A 40 -6.60 -14.52 -19.86
CA ASP A 40 -7.23 -15.54 -20.72
C ASP A 40 -8.10 -16.54 -19.93
N GLY A 41 -7.87 -16.67 -18.62
CA GLY A 41 -8.60 -17.57 -17.72
C GLY A 41 -9.67 -16.90 -16.87
N LEU A 42 -9.88 -15.58 -16.98
CA LEU A 42 -10.90 -14.86 -16.21
C LEU A 42 -12.29 -15.03 -16.82
N ASP A 43 -13.31 -15.08 -15.96
CA ASP A 43 -14.71 -15.21 -16.38
C ASP A 43 -15.34 -13.91 -16.90
N PHE A 44 -14.59 -12.79 -16.87
CA PHE A 44 -15.01 -11.49 -17.36
C PHE A 44 -13.89 -10.76 -18.13
N PRO A 45 -14.22 -9.82 -19.03
CA PRO A 45 -13.21 -9.13 -19.83
C PRO A 45 -12.31 -8.23 -18.99
N VAL A 46 -10.99 -8.34 -19.19
CA VAL A 46 -10.00 -7.43 -18.60
C VAL A 46 -9.09 -6.90 -19.69
N TYR A 47 -8.94 -5.58 -19.74
CA TYR A 47 -8.14 -4.86 -20.71
C TYR A 47 -6.94 -4.22 -20.02
N VAL A 48 -5.73 -4.49 -20.51
CA VAL A 48 -4.48 -4.02 -19.92
C VAL A 48 -3.81 -3.03 -20.86
N ILE A 49 -3.48 -1.85 -20.34
CA ILE A 49 -2.91 -0.72 -21.08
C ILE A 49 -1.60 -0.32 -20.41
N ALA A 50 -0.47 -0.45 -21.09
CA ALA A 50 0.82 0.05 -20.59
C ALA A 50 1.24 1.31 -21.35
N VAL A 51 1.44 2.43 -20.64
CA VAL A 51 1.79 3.75 -21.22
C VAL A 51 3.15 4.25 -20.74
N ASP A 52 3.97 4.79 -21.64
CA ASP A 52 5.23 5.46 -21.27
C ASP A 52 4.94 6.85 -20.69
N ALA A 53 4.72 6.91 -19.38
CA ALA A 53 4.43 8.15 -18.66
C ALA A 53 4.91 8.11 -17.20
N ASP A 54 5.24 9.27 -16.63
CA ASP A 54 5.61 9.37 -15.21
C ASP A 54 4.45 8.96 -14.28
N ARG A 55 3.20 9.11 -14.74
CA ARG A 55 1.95 8.83 -14.02
C ARG A 55 0.91 8.29 -14.98
N VAL A 56 0.03 7.42 -14.50
CA VAL A 56 -1.16 7.03 -15.26
C VAL A 56 -2.19 8.15 -15.24
N ASP A 57 -2.76 8.45 -16.40
CA ASP A 57 -3.79 9.49 -16.55
C ASP A 57 -5.19 8.84 -16.47
N ARG A 58 -5.90 9.12 -15.37
CA ARG A 58 -7.25 8.58 -15.13
C ARG A 58 -8.29 9.14 -16.10
N GLU A 59 -8.14 10.37 -16.54
CA GLU A 59 -9.05 10.95 -17.55
C GLU A 59 -8.81 10.26 -18.91
N GLN A 60 -7.55 9.97 -19.24
CA GLN A 60 -7.21 9.19 -20.42
C GLN A 60 -7.79 7.76 -20.34
N LEU A 61 -7.68 7.09 -19.19
CA LEU A 61 -8.24 5.76 -18.96
C LEU A 61 -9.78 5.76 -19.13
N GLU A 62 -10.47 6.74 -18.54
CA GLU A 62 -11.92 6.91 -18.71
C GLU A 62 -12.29 7.12 -20.18
N GLN A 63 -11.55 7.96 -20.91
CA GLN A 63 -11.76 8.18 -22.34
C GLN A 63 -11.57 6.88 -23.15
N ILE A 64 -10.52 6.09 -22.87
CA ILE A 64 -10.28 4.80 -23.53
C ILE A 64 -11.46 3.86 -23.30
N LYS A 65 -11.91 3.73 -22.04
CA LYS A 65 -13.09 2.91 -21.67
C LYS A 65 -14.34 3.34 -22.44
N VAL A 66 -14.62 4.66 -22.48
CA VAL A 66 -15.78 5.22 -23.20
C VAL A 66 -15.69 4.95 -24.71
N PHE A 67 -14.51 5.10 -25.32
CA PHE A 67 -14.34 4.81 -26.75
C PHE A 67 -14.37 3.31 -27.08
N HIS A 68 -13.92 2.45 -26.16
CA HIS A 68 -13.98 1.01 -26.34
C HIS A 68 -15.45 0.54 -26.30
N GLY A 69 -16.22 1.03 -25.32
CA GLY A 69 -17.67 0.82 -25.22
C GLY A 69 -18.11 -0.58 -24.79
N GLY A 70 -17.16 -1.49 -24.51
CA GLY A 70 -17.41 -2.83 -23.98
C GLY A 70 -17.38 -2.90 -22.44
N GLU A 71 -17.99 -3.95 -21.89
CA GLU A 71 -17.93 -4.27 -20.46
C GLU A 71 -16.58 -4.89 -20.07
N GLY A 72 -16.15 -4.67 -18.84
CA GLY A 72 -14.90 -5.20 -18.29
C GLY A 72 -14.17 -4.24 -17.37
N ALA A 73 -13.05 -4.73 -16.83
CA ALA A 73 -12.09 -3.93 -16.08
C ALA A 73 -10.97 -3.42 -17.00
N TYR A 74 -10.64 -2.15 -16.91
CA TYR A 74 -9.58 -1.49 -17.68
C TYR A 74 -8.46 -1.09 -16.72
N VAL A 75 -7.30 -1.70 -16.90
CA VAL A 75 -6.14 -1.53 -16.02
C VAL A 75 -5.05 -0.81 -16.79
N MET A 76 -4.71 0.40 -16.36
CA MET A 76 -3.60 1.18 -16.91
C MET A 76 -2.38 1.11 -15.99
N ILE A 77 -1.22 0.83 -16.56
CA ILE A 77 0.08 0.84 -15.86
C ILE A 77 1.08 1.73 -16.60
N ASN A 78 2.08 2.24 -15.90
CA ASN A 78 3.09 3.11 -16.51
C ASN A 78 4.49 2.49 -16.66
N GLY A 79 4.62 1.19 -16.39
CA GLY A 79 5.89 0.45 -16.45
C GLY A 79 6.86 0.72 -15.30
N THR A 80 6.59 1.70 -14.44
CA THR A 80 7.35 1.96 -13.22
C THR A 80 6.58 1.49 -12.00
N GLU A 81 5.77 2.34 -11.36
CA GLU A 81 5.08 2.04 -10.10
C GLU A 81 3.58 2.37 -10.14
N ASP A 82 3.09 3.14 -11.12
CA ASP A 82 1.73 3.67 -11.09
C ASP A 82 0.73 2.72 -11.77
N LEU A 83 -0.45 2.58 -11.18
CA LEU A 83 -1.54 1.74 -11.68
C LEU A 83 -2.88 2.43 -11.42
N ALA A 84 -3.75 2.43 -12.43
CA ALA A 84 -5.14 2.86 -12.30
C ALA A 84 -6.07 1.79 -12.86
N VAL A 85 -7.22 1.64 -12.22
CA VAL A 85 -8.30 0.76 -12.66
C VAL A 85 -9.54 1.61 -12.84
N ASP A 86 -10.26 1.32 -13.91
CA ASP A 86 -11.61 1.80 -14.14
C ASP A 86 -12.44 0.65 -14.72
N GLU A 87 -13.73 0.61 -14.40
CA GLU A 87 -14.58 -0.52 -14.75
C GLU A 87 -15.93 -0.10 -15.32
N THR A 88 -16.53 -0.99 -16.11
CA THR A 88 -17.90 -0.84 -16.59
C THR A 88 -18.53 -2.21 -16.77
N PHE A 89 -19.64 -2.44 -16.08
CA PHE A 89 -20.42 -3.69 -16.14
C PHE A 89 -21.90 -3.33 -16.10
N ALA A 90 -22.72 -4.08 -16.83
CA ALA A 90 -24.18 -3.91 -16.75
C ALA A 90 -24.73 -4.49 -15.44
N ASP A 91 -24.15 -5.60 -14.96
CA ASP A 91 -24.51 -6.18 -13.67
C ASP A 91 -23.85 -5.39 -12.53
N THR A 92 -24.67 -4.90 -11.61
CA THR A 92 -24.20 -4.15 -10.45
C THR A 92 -23.49 -5.05 -9.43
N ALA A 93 -23.87 -6.32 -9.31
CA ALA A 93 -23.22 -7.26 -8.39
C ALA A 93 -21.80 -7.58 -8.88
N GLU A 94 -21.64 -7.90 -10.16
CA GLU A 94 -20.34 -8.13 -10.80
C GLU A 94 -19.45 -6.87 -10.71
N LYS A 95 -20.03 -5.69 -10.99
CA LYS A 95 -19.31 -4.42 -10.79
C LYS A 95 -18.76 -4.28 -9.37
N LEU A 96 -19.61 -4.50 -8.37
CA LEU A 96 -19.23 -4.36 -6.97
C LEU A 96 -18.15 -5.38 -6.58
N GLU A 97 -18.24 -6.61 -7.08
CA GLU A 97 -17.22 -7.64 -6.85
C GLU A 97 -15.87 -7.25 -7.45
N VAL A 98 -15.83 -6.78 -8.70
CA VAL A 98 -14.59 -6.32 -9.34
C VAL A 98 -13.99 -5.11 -8.61
N MET A 99 -14.84 -4.16 -8.21
CA MET A 99 -14.42 -3.02 -7.39
C MET A 99 -13.85 -3.48 -6.04
N ASP A 100 -14.47 -4.47 -5.39
CA ASP A 100 -14.03 -5.04 -4.13
C ASP A 100 -12.65 -5.70 -4.25
N GLN A 101 -12.47 -6.52 -5.29
CA GLN A 101 -11.19 -7.16 -5.56
C GLN A 101 -10.08 -6.16 -5.90
N ASN A 102 -10.39 -5.06 -6.59
CA ASN A 102 -9.44 -3.97 -6.81
C ASN A 102 -9.00 -3.32 -5.49
N LEU A 103 -9.92 -3.13 -4.54
CA LEU A 103 -9.60 -2.62 -3.22
C LEU A 103 -8.75 -3.63 -2.43
N ASN A 104 -9.15 -4.90 -2.39
CA ASN A 104 -8.41 -5.95 -1.69
C ASN A 104 -6.99 -6.11 -2.25
N ALA A 105 -6.83 -6.07 -3.57
CA ALA A 105 -5.52 -6.11 -4.21
C ALA A 105 -4.68 -4.88 -3.88
N SER A 106 -5.30 -3.70 -3.76
CA SER A 106 -4.63 -2.45 -3.38
C SER A 106 -4.06 -2.48 -1.96
N ASP A 107 -4.65 -3.27 -1.06
CA ASP A 107 -4.15 -3.49 0.30
C ASP A 107 -2.89 -4.37 0.34
N ASP A 108 -2.62 -5.11 -0.75
CA ASP A 108 -1.52 -6.08 -0.86
C ASP A 108 -0.29 -5.56 -1.63
N TRP A 109 -0.33 -4.33 -2.16
CA TRP A 109 0.84 -3.69 -2.75
C TRP A 109 1.18 -2.34 -2.12
N ASN A 110 2.45 -1.98 -2.24
CA ASN A 110 2.95 -0.69 -1.77
C ASN A 110 2.95 0.31 -2.92
N TYR A 111 3.02 1.60 -2.57
CA TYR A 111 3.07 2.66 -3.59
C TYR A 111 4.27 2.48 -4.56
N SER A 112 5.43 2.04 -4.08
CA SER A 112 6.63 1.77 -4.88
C SER A 112 6.70 0.37 -5.51
N THR A 113 5.70 -0.48 -5.32
CA THR A 113 5.67 -1.80 -5.97
C THR A 113 5.64 -1.59 -7.49
N PRO A 114 6.47 -2.31 -8.27
CA PRO A 114 6.46 -2.16 -9.71
C PRO A 114 5.06 -2.36 -10.30
N SER A 115 4.66 -1.54 -11.26
CA SER A 115 3.31 -1.51 -11.81
C SER A 115 2.92 -2.85 -12.45
N THR A 116 3.89 -3.58 -13.02
CA THR A 116 3.70 -4.94 -13.56
C THR A 116 3.48 -5.98 -12.47
N THR A 117 4.09 -5.81 -11.30
CA THR A 117 3.84 -6.63 -10.11
C THR A 117 2.44 -6.32 -9.56
N LYS A 118 2.06 -5.04 -9.43
CA LYS A 118 0.70 -4.63 -9.02
C LYS A 118 -0.36 -5.23 -9.94
N LEU A 119 -0.15 -5.17 -11.26
CA LEU A 119 -1.03 -5.81 -12.23
C LEU A 119 -1.22 -7.30 -11.93
N ASN A 120 -0.15 -8.05 -11.70
CA ASN A 120 -0.25 -9.49 -11.43
C ASN A 120 -0.89 -9.82 -10.07
N ILE A 121 -0.74 -8.95 -9.07
CA ILE A 121 -1.46 -9.07 -7.80
C ILE A 121 -2.97 -8.87 -8.05
N LEU A 122 -3.35 -7.79 -8.74
CA LEU A 122 -4.74 -7.49 -9.08
C LEU A 122 -5.40 -8.63 -9.86
N LEU A 123 -4.74 -9.12 -10.90
CA LEU A 123 -5.24 -10.23 -11.69
C LEU A 123 -5.37 -11.53 -10.87
N GLY A 124 -4.52 -11.72 -9.86
CA GLY A 124 -4.65 -12.82 -8.91
C GLY A 124 -5.95 -12.73 -8.09
N TYR A 125 -6.29 -11.54 -7.60
CA TYR A 125 -7.56 -11.29 -6.91
C TYR A 125 -8.78 -11.41 -7.83
N TYR A 126 -8.66 -11.07 -9.12
CA TYR A 126 -9.72 -11.33 -10.09
C TYR A 126 -9.90 -12.82 -10.39
N ALA A 127 -8.82 -13.61 -10.39
CA ALA A 127 -8.87 -15.04 -10.67
C ALA A 127 -9.33 -15.89 -9.47
N ASP A 128 -9.07 -15.43 -8.25
CA ASP A 128 -9.50 -16.05 -7.00
C ASP A 128 -10.09 -14.97 -6.06
N PRO A 129 -11.35 -14.53 -6.30
CA PRO A 129 -11.99 -13.49 -5.53
C PRO A 129 -12.04 -13.80 -4.03
N GLN A 130 -11.68 -12.82 -3.20
CA GLN A 130 -11.70 -12.93 -1.76
C GLN A 130 -12.87 -12.13 -1.17
N GLU A 131 -13.51 -12.63 -0.12
CA GLU A 131 -14.50 -11.85 0.64
C GLU A 131 -13.79 -10.70 1.38
N ARG A 132 -14.18 -9.46 1.10
CA ARG A 132 -13.76 -8.32 1.93
C ARG A 132 -14.34 -8.46 3.33
N THR A 133 -13.46 -8.49 4.32
CA THR A 133 -13.87 -8.37 5.72
C THR A 133 -14.04 -6.88 6.03
N ASP A 134 -15.27 -6.46 6.31
CA ASP A 134 -15.67 -5.09 6.66
C ASP A 134 -14.97 -4.60 7.94
N THR A 135 -13.67 -4.31 7.86
CA THR A 135 -12.91 -3.67 8.92
C THR A 135 -11.96 -2.65 8.28
N GLU A 136 -12.55 -1.69 7.57
CA GLU A 136 -12.07 -0.31 7.37
C GLU A 136 -12.95 0.41 6.32
N ALA A 137 -14.26 0.46 6.56
CA ALA A 137 -15.08 1.54 6.04
C ALA A 137 -15.12 2.62 7.12
N VAL A 138 -14.07 3.44 7.21
CA VAL A 138 -14.15 4.69 7.96
C VAL A 138 -15.30 5.50 7.36
N THR A 139 -16.31 5.67 8.19
CA THR A 139 -17.51 6.45 8.00
C THR A 139 -17.24 7.73 7.22
N GLY A 140 -17.83 7.83 6.02
CA GLY A 140 -18.24 9.14 5.52
C GLY A 140 -19.16 9.73 6.59
N GLN A 141 -18.63 10.67 7.36
CA GLN A 141 -19.43 11.49 8.27
C GLN A 141 -20.49 12.19 7.42
N ASN A 142 -21.70 11.63 7.42
CA ASN A 142 -22.90 12.44 7.22
C ASN A 142 -22.92 13.44 8.37
N VAL A 143 -22.42 14.65 8.11
CA VAL A 143 -22.61 15.81 8.98
C VAL A 143 -24.11 16.11 8.96
N PRO A 144 -24.86 15.89 10.05
CA PRO A 144 -26.24 16.33 10.13
C PRO A 144 -26.18 17.81 10.51
N GLY A 145 -26.35 18.71 9.53
CA GLY A 145 -26.37 20.13 9.84
C GLY A 145 -26.04 21.08 8.70
N THR A 146 -26.79 21.03 7.61
CA THR A 146 -26.95 22.19 6.73
C THR A 146 -28.39 22.26 6.26
N GLU A 147 -29.29 22.57 7.20
CA GLU A 147 -30.63 23.03 6.84
C GLU A 147 -30.48 24.38 6.15
N VAL A 148 -30.77 24.39 4.86
CA VAL A 148 -30.92 25.61 4.07
C VAL A 148 -32.18 26.30 4.57
N ILE A 149 -32.00 27.37 5.35
CA ILE A 149 -33.07 28.27 5.76
C ILE A 149 -33.60 28.98 4.50
N TYR A 150 -34.81 28.61 4.09
CA TYR A 150 -35.68 29.49 3.30
C TYR A 150 -36.70 30.09 4.26
N ASP A 151 -36.51 31.36 4.60
CA ASP A 151 -37.57 32.18 5.19
C ASP A 151 -38.41 32.78 4.08
N SER A 152 -39.74 32.59 4.15
CA SER A 152 -40.80 33.56 3.82
C SER A 152 -42.10 32.83 3.45
N GLY A 153 -43.10 32.87 4.34
CA GLY A 153 -44.42 32.31 4.02
C GLY A 153 -45.46 32.47 5.12
N SER A 154 -45.91 33.71 5.30
CA SER A 154 -47.06 34.16 6.10
C SER A 154 -48.27 33.20 6.22
N GLY A 155 -48.80 33.05 7.43
CA GLY A 155 -50.10 32.44 7.68
C GLY A 155 -50.55 32.53 9.14
N SER A 156 -51.09 33.69 9.54
CA SER A 156 -51.75 33.91 10.83
C SER A 156 -52.94 32.97 11.05
N PHE A 157 -53.04 32.30 12.21
CA PHE A 157 -54.29 32.10 12.94
C PHE A 157 -54.04 31.87 14.45
N ALA A 158 -54.96 32.41 15.24
CA ALA A 158 -54.87 32.70 16.68
C ALA A 158 -54.90 31.47 17.61
N PRO A 159 -54.59 31.63 18.92
CA PRO A 159 -54.25 30.56 19.84
C PRO A 159 -55.48 29.96 20.50
N LEU A 160 -55.45 28.66 20.81
CA LEU A 160 -56.10 28.00 21.95
C LEU A 160 -55.67 26.51 21.91
N PHE A 161 -55.55 25.87 23.08
CA PHE A 161 -55.13 24.46 23.31
C PHE A 161 -53.62 24.17 23.52
N LEU A 162 -52.89 25.11 24.12
CA LEU A 162 -51.53 24.89 24.64
C LEU A 162 -51.62 24.24 26.04
N GLY A 163 -51.65 22.90 26.11
CA GLY A 163 -51.57 22.20 27.39
C GLY A 163 -51.56 20.68 27.27
N ALA A 164 -52.42 20.11 26.42
CA ALA A 164 -52.52 18.65 26.27
C ALA A 164 -51.57 18.08 25.19
N ALA A 165 -51.31 18.83 24.10
CA ALA A 165 -50.50 18.34 22.99
C ALA A 165 -49.00 18.20 23.33
N ILE A 166 -48.47 19.08 24.19
CA ILE A 166 -47.05 19.04 24.59
C ILE A 166 -46.75 17.80 25.44
N LEU A 167 -47.69 17.39 26.28
CA LEU A 167 -47.50 16.25 27.19
C LEU A 167 -47.57 14.92 26.42
N VAL A 168 -48.47 14.81 25.44
CA VAL A 168 -48.53 13.64 24.54
C VAL A 168 -47.28 13.58 23.66
N LEU A 169 -46.84 14.71 23.11
CA LEU A 169 -45.63 14.75 22.28
C LEU A 169 -44.38 14.40 23.10
N ALA A 170 -44.26 14.89 24.34
CA ALA A 170 -43.16 14.56 25.24
C ALA A 170 -43.14 13.05 25.60
N LEU A 171 -44.30 12.43 25.83
CA LEU A 171 -44.39 11.00 26.10
C LEU A 171 -44.07 10.14 24.87
N VAL A 172 -44.46 10.58 23.67
CA VAL A 172 -44.10 9.89 22.43
C VAL A 172 -42.59 10.01 22.17
N ILE A 173 -41.99 11.19 22.37
CA ILE A 173 -40.54 11.39 22.22
C ILE A 173 -39.77 10.55 23.25
N ALA A 174 -40.19 10.54 24.52
CA ALA A 174 -39.57 9.73 25.55
C ALA A 174 -39.70 8.23 25.28
N GLY A 175 -40.87 7.78 24.82
CA GLY A 175 -41.11 6.39 24.43
C GLY A 175 -40.26 5.94 23.24
N VAL A 176 -40.13 6.77 22.21
CA VAL A 176 -39.28 6.51 21.04
C VAL A 176 -37.80 6.52 21.43
N TRP A 177 -37.37 7.43 22.31
CA TRP A 177 -35.99 7.53 22.77
C TRP A 177 -35.58 6.35 23.67
N LEU A 178 -36.46 5.91 24.56
CA LEU A 178 -36.27 4.71 25.38
C LEU A 178 -36.28 3.43 24.54
N ALA A 179 -37.17 3.32 23.54
CA ALA A 179 -37.19 2.18 22.62
C ALA A 179 -35.95 2.13 21.72
N LYS A 180 -35.44 3.30 21.29
CA LYS A 180 -34.24 3.40 20.46
C LYS A 180 -32.98 3.05 21.25
N SER A 181 -32.81 3.60 22.46
CA SER A 181 -31.67 3.28 23.34
C SER A 181 -31.67 1.83 23.84
N ALA A 182 -32.84 1.22 24.03
CA ALA A 182 -32.93 -0.21 24.36
C ALA A 182 -32.58 -1.12 23.17
N ARG A 183 -32.90 -0.70 21.94
CA ARG A 183 -32.51 -1.41 20.71
C ARG A 183 -31.02 -1.28 20.43
N GLU A 184 -30.44 -0.10 20.62
CA GLU A 184 -29.01 0.15 20.48
C GLU A 184 -28.20 -0.71 21.47
N ARG A 185 -28.60 -0.77 22.74
CA ARG A 185 -27.92 -1.62 23.75
C ARG A 185 -28.05 -3.12 23.49
N LYS A 186 -29.11 -3.56 22.81
CA LYS A 186 -29.28 -4.97 22.44
C LYS A 186 -28.45 -5.30 21.19
N GLN A 187 -28.37 -4.39 20.23
CA GLN A 187 -27.51 -4.52 19.05
C GLN A 187 -26.02 -4.46 19.41
N ASP A 188 -25.61 -3.64 20.37
CA ASP A 188 -24.21 -3.57 20.81
C ASP A 188 -23.78 -4.87 21.52
N ARG A 189 -24.67 -5.47 22.33
CA ARG A 189 -24.44 -6.78 22.94
C ARG A 189 -24.46 -7.94 21.93
N GLU A 190 -25.24 -7.84 20.86
CA GLU A 190 -25.23 -8.82 19.76
C GLU A 190 -24.00 -8.62 18.84
N ARG A 191 -23.46 -7.40 18.73
CA ARG A 191 -22.23 -7.08 17.98
C ARG A 191 -20.96 -7.55 18.71
N GLU A 192 -20.92 -7.49 20.04
CA GLU A 192 -19.79 -7.99 20.83
C GLU A 192 -19.56 -9.51 20.71
N HIS A 193 -20.54 -10.28 20.21
CA HIS A 193 -20.46 -11.74 20.13
C HIS A 193 -20.50 -12.32 18.71
N ALA A 194 -20.41 -11.50 17.65
CA ALA A 194 -20.62 -11.96 16.28
C ALA A 194 -19.40 -11.98 15.36
N PHE A 195 -18.19 -11.62 15.82
CA PHE A 195 -17.02 -11.57 14.94
C PHE A 195 -15.78 -12.17 15.60
N THR A 196 -15.73 -13.49 15.66
CA THR A 196 -14.46 -14.21 15.81
C THR A 196 -14.09 -14.72 14.42
N LEU A 197 -13.20 -14.03 13.71
CA LEU A 197 -12.65 -14.54 12.45
C LEU A 197 -12.07 -15.95 12.72
N PRO A 198 -12.40 -16.96 11.90
CA PRO A 198 -11.77 -18.26 12.01
C PRO A 198 -10.25 -18.10 11.91
N SER A 199 -9.51 -18.54 12.91
CA SER A 199 -8.04 -18.43 12.97
C SER A 199 -7.32 -19.00 11.73
N ARG A 200 -7.98 -19.92 11.01
CA ARG A 200 -7.47 -20.48 9.75
C ARG A 200 -7.45 -19.47 8.59
N LEU A 201 -8.39 -18.53 8.53
CA LEU A 201 -8.42 -17.49 7.49
C LEU A 201 -7.35 -16.42 7.78
N LEU A 202 -7.24 -15.98 9.04
CA LEU A 202 -6.19 -15.05 9.48
C LEU A 202 -4.79 -15.60 9.19
N ASN A 203 -4.53 -16.87 9.52
CA ASN A 203 -3.25 -17.52 9.24
C ASN A 203 -2.96 -17.65 7.74
N ARG A 204 -4.01 -17.77 6.90
CA ARG A 204 -3.84 -17.85 5.44
C ARG A 204 -3.46 -16.49 4.85
N VAL A 205 -4.20 -15.43 5.21
CA VAL A 205 -3.88 -14.05 4.76
C VAL A 205 -2.47 -13.66 5.18
N ASP A 206 -2.11 -13.92 6.44
CA ASP A 206 -0.75 -13.67 6.93
C ASP A 206 0.31 -14.47 6.13
N SER A 207 0.05 -15.74 5.82
CA SER A 207 0.97 -16.54 4.99
C SER A 207 1.10 -16.01 3.55
N LEU A 208 0.01 -15.54 2.94
CA LEU A 208 0.02 -14.97 1.59
C LEU A 208 0.78 -13.65 1.56
N GLN A 209 0.53 -12.78 2.53
CA GLN A 209 1.26 -11.51 2.68
C GLN A 209 2.76 -11.74 2.89
N ARG A 210 3.14 -12.72 3.73
CA ARG A 210 4.55 -13.09 3.92
C ARG A 210 5.17 -13.67 2.64
N ASN A 211 4.43 -14.44 1.85
CA ASN A 211 4.92 -14.97 0.57
C ASN A 211 5.10 -13.85 -0.47
N ALA A 212 4.11 -12.98 -0.63
CA ALA A 212 4.21 -11.81 -1.52
C ALA A 212 5.40 -10.92 -1.16
N LEU A 213 5.67 -10.75 0.14
CA LEU A 213 6.81 -9.99 0.62
C LEU A 213 8.16 -10.67 0.29
N ARG A 214 8.25 -12.00 0.44
CA ARG A 214 9.43 -12.78 0.01
C ARG A 214 9.68 -12.68 -1.49
N ASP A 215 8.62 -12.72 -2.30
CA ASP A 215 8.71 -12.54 -3.75
C ASP A 215 9.21 -11.14 -4.11
N SER A 216 8.69 -10.10 -3.45
CA SER A 216 9.14 -8.72 -3.63
C SER A 216 10.63 -8.55 -3.30
N ILE A 217 11.09 -9.12 -2.17
CA ILE A 217 12.50 -9.06 -1.76
C ILE A 217 13.40 -9.82 -2.74
N SER A 218 12.91 -10.94 -3.28
CA SER A 218 13.62 -11.71 -4.31
C SER A 218 13.79 -10.90 -5.59
N GLY A 219 12.78 -10.09 -5.97
CA GLY A 219 12.87 -9.12 -7.06
C GLY A 219 13.92 -8.05 -6.84
N GLU A 220 13.90 -7.37 -5.68
CA GLU A 220 14.90 -6.33 -5.33
C GLU A 220 16.33 -6.91 -5.26
N THR A 221 16.47 -8.17 -4.84
CA THR A 221 17.75 -8.88 -4.84
C THR A 221 18.33 -9.04 -6.25
N ALA A 222 17.50 -9.28 -7.26
CA ALA A 222 17.95 -9.39 -8.64
C ALA A 222 18.50 -8.06 -9.17
N GLU A 223 17.82 -6.95 -8.84
CA GLU A 223 18.28 -5.60 -9.18
C GLU A 223 19.61 -5.24 -8.48
N LEU A 224 19.77 -5.68 -7.23
CA LEU A 224 21.02 -5.52 -6.48
C LEU A 224 22.17 -6.30 -7.13
N ALA A 225 21.92 -7.54 -7.54
CA ALA A 225 22.91 -8.38 -8.21
C ALA A 225 23.34 -7.76 -9.55
N GLU A 226 22.40 -7.20 -10.32
CA GLU A 226 22.72 -6.49 -11.55
C GLU A 226 23.58 -5.24 -11.28
N SER A 227 23.21 -4.46 -10.26
CA SER A 227 23.97 -3.27 -9.84
C SER A 227 25.40 -3.61 -9.41
N LEU A 228 25.59 -4.72 -8.70
CA LEU A 228 26.91 -5.23 -8.36
C LEU A 228 27.69 -5.68 -9.60
N GLY A 229 27.03 -6.30 -10.58
CA GLY A 229 27.64 -6.70 -11.84
C GLY A 229 28.12 -5.53 -12.70
N ARG A 230 27.45 -4.37 -12.61
CA ARG A 230 27.89 -3.12 -13.26
C ARG A 230 29.05 -2.43 -12.54
N LEU A 231 29.27 -2.74 -11.26
CA LEU A 231 30.32 -2.11 -10.45
C LEU A 231 31.70 -2.67 -10.84
N GLN A 232 32.60 -1.81 -11.29
CA GLN A 232 33.99 -2.17 -11.58
C GLN A 232 34.78 -2.29 -10.27
N THR A 233 34.63 -3.43 -9.59
CA THR A 233 35.21 -3.65 -8.25
C THR A 233 36.74 -3.54 -8.21
N ALA A 234 37.43 -3.77 -9.33
CA ALA A 234 38.88 -3.65 -9.44
C ALA A 234 39.41 -2.20 -9.33
N ASP A 235 38.56 -1.20 -9.58
CA ASP A 235 38.92 0.21 -9.59
C ASP A 235 38.49 0.94 -8.30
N LEU A 236 37.98 0.21 -7.31
CA LEU A 236 37.55 0.77 -6.04
C LEU A 236 38.75 1.15 -5.17
N ASP A 237 38.67 2.32 -4.53
CA ASP A 237 39.56 2.66 -3.42
C ASP A 237 39.14 1.91 -2.14
N ALA A 238 39.95 2.00 -1.07
CA ALA A 238 39.66 1.31 0.19
C ALA A 238 38.27 1.66 0.75
N ALA A 239 37.85 2.93 0.65
CA ALA A 239 36.53 3.34 1.12
C ALA A 239 35.39 2.76 0.26
N GLY A 240 35.59 2.62 -1.05
CA GLY A 240 34.67 1.93 -1.94
C GLY A 240 34.58 0.43 -1.63
N ALA A 241 35.71 -0.21 -1.36
CA ALA A 241 35.75 -1.62 -0.95
C ALA A 241 34.99 -1.86 0.37
N ASP A 242 35.20 -1.02 1.39
CA ASP A 242 34.49 -1.11 2.68
C ASP A 242 32.97 -0.95 2.53
N ARG A 243 32.51 -0.13 1.58
CA ARG A 243 31.07 0.02 1.28
C ARG A 243 30.50 -1.26 0.66
N VAL A 244 31.23 -1.85 -0.29
CA VAL A 244 30.82 -3.11 -0.91
C VAL A 244 30.75 -4.23 0.12
N GLU A 245 31.71 -4.31 1.04
CA GLU A 245 31.69 -5.27 2.15
C GLU A 245 30.43 -5.10 3.01
N ARG A 246 30.14 -3.87 3.48
CA ARG A 246 28.90 -3.59 4.23
C ARG A 246 27.63 -3.94 3.46
N ALA A 247 27.62 -3.69 2.14
CA ALA A 247 26.48 -4.05 1.30
C ALA A 247 26.27 -5.58 1.26
N LEU A 248 27.36 -6.34 1.13
CA LEU A 248 27.30 -7.80 1.09
C LEU A 248 26.89 -8.37 2.45
N ASP A 249 27.32 -7.79 3.57
CA ASP A 249 26.89 -8.20 4.91
C ASP A 249 25.39 -7.96 5.12
N ALA A 250 24.89 -6.78 4.74
CA ALA A 250 23.47 -6.46 4.80
C ALA A 250 22.64 -7.41 3.90
N TYR A 251 23.12 -7.67 2.69
CA TYR A 251 22.49 -8.62 1.76
C TYR A 251 22.44 -10.05 2.32
N GLN A 252 23.56 -10.56 2.85
CA GLN A 252 23.59 -11.89 3.46
C GLN A 252 22.65 -11.99 4.66
N MET A 253 22.55 -10.93 5.45
CA MET A 253 21.64 -10.89 6.59
C MET A 253 20.18 -10.86 6.15
N ALA A 254 19.83 -10.05 5.15
CA ALA A 254 18.50 -10.02 4.58
C ALA A 254 18.09 -11.40 4.02
N ARG A 255 18.96 -12.04 3.24
CA ARG A 255 18.72 -13.37 2.69
C ARG A 255 18.46 -14.40 3.78
N ARG A 256 19.24 -14.38 4.85
CA ARG A 256 19.04 -15.29 5.99
C ARG A 256 17.65 -15.12 6.64
N ILE A 257 17.15 -13.88 6.72
CA ILE A 257 15.81 -13.60 7.25
C ILE A 257 14.73 -14.09 6.28
N VAL A 258 14.90 -13.85 4.98
CA VAL A 258 13.96 -14.29 3.93
C VAL A 258 13.84 -15.80 3.88
N ASP A 259 14.98 -16.50 3.96
CA ASP A 259 15.09 -17.96 3.92
C ASP A 259 14.58 -18.62 5.23
N ASP A 260 14.34 -17.85 6.30
CA ASP A 260 13.76 -18.35 7.54
C ASP A 260 12.22 -18.44 7.41
N GLU A 261 11.69 -19.66 7.37
CA GLU A 261 10.25 -19.91 7.30
C GLU A 261 9.50 -19.34 8.51
N ALA A 262 10.18 -19.24 9.66
CA ALA A 262 9.60 -18.68 10.88
C ALA A 262 9.63 -17.14 10.91
N ALA A 263 10.22 -16.48 9.91
CA ALA A 263 10.25 -15.02 9.83
C ALA A 263 8.84 -14.43 9.87
N THR A 264 8.67 -13.44 10.75
CA THR A 264 7.43 -12.67 10.88
C THR A 264 7.33 -11.63 9.76
N ARG A 265 6.15 -11.01 9.62
CA ARG A 265 5.99 -9.84 8.74
C ARG A 265 6.95 -8.70 9.11
N LEU A 266 7.21 -8.51 10.41
CA LEU A 266 8.16 -7.52 10.91
C LEU A 266 9.59 -7.83 10.47
N ASP A 267 10.01 -9.10 10.56
CA ASP A 267 11.34 -9.53 10.13
C ASP A 267 11.54 -9.33 8.63
N LEU A 268 10.54 -9.69 7.82
CA LEU A 268 10.59 -9.50 6.38
C LEU A 268 10.61 -8.00 6.00
N ALA A 269 9.90 -7.14 6.73
CA ALA A 269 10.04 -5.69 6.57
C ALA A 269 11.46 -5.22 6.92
N GLY A 270 12.09 -5.81 7.94
CA GLY A 270 13.50 -5.58 8.27
C GLY A 270 14.46 -6.05 7.17
N ALA A 271 14.17 -7.17 6.51
CA ALA A 271 14.94 -7.66 5.37
C ALA A 271 14.87 -6.69 4.17
N MET A 272 13.71 -6.10 3.88
CA MET A 272 13.61 -5.04 2.85
C MET A 272 14.51 -3.84 3.17
N VAL A 273 14.55 -3.42 4.44
CA VAL A 273 15.42 -2.32 4.88
C VAL A 273 16.90 -2.65 4.63
N LEU A 274 17.32 -3.88 4.94
CA LEU A 274 18.69 -4.34 4.70
C LEU A 274 19.06 -4.39 3.22
N ILE A 275 18.16 -4.88 2.35
CA ILE A 275 18.37 -4.87 0.89
C ILE A 275 18.51 -3.44 0.37
N ARG A 276 17.65 -2.53 0.86
CA ARG A 276 17.72 -1.12 0.47
C ARG A 276 19.04 -0.49 0.92
N GLN A 277 19.49 -0.79 2.14
CA GLN A 277 20.78 -0.35 2.65
C GLN A 277 21.94 -0.88 1.81
N ALA A 278 21.89 -2.16 1.39
CA ALA A 278 22.89 -2.74 0.51
C ALA A 278 22.96 -2.02 -0.85
N GLY A 279 21.81 -1.76 -1.48
CA GLY A 279 21.74 -1.01 -2.73
C GLY A 279 22.31 0.40 -2.61
N HIS A 280 22.05 1.06 -1.48
CA HIS A 280 22.61 2.38 -1.19
C HIS A 280 24.15 2.36 -1.10
N GLU A 281 24.72 1.43 -0.35
CA GLU A 281 26.17 1.31 -0.20
C GLU A 281 26.87 1.00 -1.53
N ILE A 282 26.29 0.13 -2.38
CA ILE A 282 26.78 -0.15 -3.73
C ILE A 282 26.74 1.12 -4.61
N ALA A 283 25.63 1.85 -4.58
CA ALA A 283 25.47 3.07 -5.36
C ALA A 283 26.48 4.16 -4.96
N GLU A 284 26.79 4.30 -3.67
CA GLU A 284 27.83 5.23 -3.21
C GLU A 284 29.25 4.72 -3.49
N ALA A 285 29.49 3.41 -3.47
CA ALA A 285 30.78 2.83 -3.85
C ALA A 285 31.16 3.14 -5.31
N GLY A 286 30.17 3.15 -6.22
CA GLY A 286 30.36 3.52 -7.62
C GLY A 286 30.61 5.03 -7.87
N ARG A 287 30.48 5.90 -6.86
CA ARG A 287 30.69 7.34 -7.04
C ARG A 287 32.16 7.71 -6.96
N SER A 288 32.73 8.10 -8.10
CA SER A 288 34.10 8.61 -8.15
C SER A 288 34.28 9.89 -7.31
N PRO A 289 35.32 10.00 -6.47
CA PRO A 289 35.63 11.20 -5.68
C PRO A 289 35.81 12.48 -6.51
N ARG A 290 36.07 12.33 -7.82
CA ARG A 290 36.35 13.44 -8.76
C ARG A 290 35.09 14.16 -9.28
N LYS A 291 33.88 13.66 -9.01
CA LYS A 291 32.60 14.30 -9.40
C LYS A 291 31.91 15.04 -8.23
N ARG A 292 32.69 15.74 -7.39
CA ARG A 292 32.23 16.54 -6.21
C ARG A 292 31.33 17.75 -6.53
N GLY A 293 30.85 17.89 -7.77
CA GLY A 293 29.98 19.00 -8.21
C GLY A 293 28.52 18.62 -8.50
N VAL A 294 28.18 17.33 -8.49
CA VAL A 294 26.79 16.89 -8.71
C VAL A 294 26.05 17.01 -7.38
N ARG A 295 24.87 17.65 -7.41
CA ARG A 295 23.95 17.77 -6.26
C ARG A 295 23.90 16.43 -5.53
N ARG A 296 24.19 16.46 -4.22
CA ARG A 296 23.94 15.36 -3.29
C ARG A 296 22.52 14.87 -3.57
N SER A 297 22.35 13.59 -3.87
CA SER A 297 21.02 13.01 -4.09
C SER A 297 20.08 13.48 -2.98
N THR A 298 18.95 14.08 -3.37
CA THR A 298 17.89 14.53 -2.47
C THR A 298 16.90 13.41 -2.11
N VAL A 299 17.18 12.17 -2.50
CA VAL A 299 16.36 11.01 -2.12
C VAL A 299 16.74 10.57 -0.71
N PRO A 300 15.82 10.45 0.25
CA PRO A 300 16.12 9.79 1.52
C PRO A 300 16.43 8.30 1.28
N GLN A 301 17.66 7.88 1.59
CA GLN A 301 18.25 6.56 1.27
C GLN A 301 17.79 5.45 2.22
N SER A 302 16.54 5.49 2.68
CA SER A 302 15.98 4.65 3.72
C SER A 302 14.46 4.51 3.55
N LEU A 303 13.89 3.37 3.92
CA LEU A 303 12.44 3.18 3.96
C LEU A 303 11.79 3.96 5.12
N CYS A 304 10.47 4.07 5.09
CA CYS A 304 9.70 4.71 6.15
C CYS A 304 9.89 3.97 7.48
N THR A 305 10.37 4.68 8.51
CA THR A 305 10.56 4.08 9.84
C THR A 305 9.26 3.62 10.48
N ILE A 306 8.13 4.33 10.27
CA ILE A 306 6.84 3.97 10.86
C ILE A 306 6.38 2.58 10.41
N ASN A 307 6.56 2.31 9.12
CA ASN A 307 6.28 1.03 8.51
C ASN A 307 7.09 0.96 7.21
N PRO A 308 8.16 0.13 7.14
CA PRO A 308 8.99 0.03 5.93
C PRO A 308 8.21 -0.37 4.68
N LEU A 309 7.05 -1.04 4.85
CA LEU A 309 6.16 -1.39 3.76
C LEU A 309 5.52 -0.15 3.11
N HIS A 310 5.49 1.00 3.77
CA HIS A 310 5.05 2.25 3.10
C HIS A 310 6.02 2.75 2.02
N GLY A 311 7.18 2.12 1.85
CA GLY A 311 8.17 2.46 0.84
C GLY A 311 9.12 3.58 1.28
N GLU A 312 9.71 4.27 0.31
CA GLU A 312 10.77 5.25 0.55
C GLU A 312 10.34 6.39 1.45
N ALA A 313 11.24 6.75 2.37
CA ALA A 313 11.09 8.00 3.06
C ALA A 313 11.25 9.17 2.09
N GLN A 314 10.46 10.21 2.29
CA GLN A 314 10.52 11.45 1.49
C GLN A 314 10.89 12.67 2.35
N THR A 315 10.78 12.52 3.67
CA THR A 315 11.10 13.58 4.62
C THR A 315 11.63 12.98 5.92
N THR A 316 12.13 13.83 6.82
CA THR A 316 12.44 13.44 8.19
C THR A 316 11.45 14.12 9.12
N SER A 317 10.85 13.34 10.01
CA SER A 317 9.88 13.85 10.97
C SER A 317 10.27 13.44 12.38
N ARG A 318 9.82 14.25 13.33
CA ARG A 318 10.02 13.98 14.75
C ARG A 318 8.90 13.04 15.22
N VAL A 319 9.29 11.94 15.84
CA VAL A 319 8.38 10.91 16.34
C VAL A 319 8.66 10.69 17.82
N ASP A 320 7.59 10.65 18.61
CA ASP A 320 7.66 10.31 20.01
C ASP A 320 7.55 8.78 20.13
N ALA A 321 8.66 8.12 20.48
CA ALA A 321 8.70 6.70 20.79
C ALA A 321 9.09 6.58 22.25
N ASP A 322 8.15 6.21 23.13
CA ASP A 322 8.22 5.99 24.58
C ASP A 322 9.52 6.44 25.31
N GLY A 323 9.91 7.70 25.10
CA GLY A 323 11.29 8.15 25.27
C GLY A 323 11.56 9.50 24.58
N PRO A 324 12.85 9.89 24.40
CA PRO A 324 13.18 11.17 23.80
C PRO A 324 12.78 11.20 22.33
N SER A 325 12.04 12.24 21.95
CA SER A 325 11.56 12.49 20.60
C SER A 325 12.69 12.46 19.55
N VAL A 326 12.67 11.47 18.65
CA VAL A 326 13.72 11.23 17.66
C VAL A 326 13.29 11.71 16.27
N ARG A 327 14.26 12.20 15.48
CA ARG A 327 14.04 12.48 14.06
C ARG A 327 14.35 11.24 13.24
N VAL A 328 13.36 10.76 12.51
CA VAL A 328 13.44 9.55 11.69
C VAL A 328 12.95 9.80 10.27
N PRO A 329 13.46 9.05 9.28
CA PRO A 329 12.98 9.10 7.91
C PRO A 329 11.55 8.53 7.81
N VAL A 330 10.65 9.25 7.15
CA VAL A 330 9.24 8.84 6.97
C VAL A 330 8.76 9.10 5.55
N CYS A 331 7.84 8.27 5.06
CA CYS A 331 7.16 8.52 3.79
C CYS A 331 6.31 9.80 3.88
N ARG A 332 5.87 10.31 2.72
CA ARG A 332 5.06 11.53 2.65
C ARG A 332 3.79 11.44 3.48
N ALA A 333 3.06 10.32 3.39
CA ALA A 333 1.81 10.12 4.11
C ALA A 333 2.01 10.16 5.63
N CYS A 334 2.99 9.43 6.16
CA CYS A 334 3.31 9.48 7.60
C CYS A 334 3.80 10.88 8.02
N GLY A 335 4.54 11.58 7.16
CA GLY A 335 4.91 12.98 7.41
C GLY A 335 3.71 13.93 7.44
N ASP A 336 2.69 13.69 6.60
CA ASP A 336 1.43 14.44 6.59
C ASP A 336 0.61 14.14 7.86
N ASP A 337 0.53 12.87 8.27
CA ASP A 337 -0.18 12.41 9.47
C ASP A 337 0.45 13.00 10.74
N LEU A 338 1.79 12.96 10.86
CA LEU A 338 2.53 13.59 11.96
C LEU A 338 2.28 15.10 12.05
N ARG A 339 2.29 15.81 10.91
CA ARG A 339 2.02 17.26 10.88
C ARG A 339 0.59 17.60 11.28
N ALA A 340 -0.36 16.72 10.97
CA ALA A 340 -1.77 16.89 11.31
C ALA A 340 -2.14 16.36 12.69
N GLY A 341 -1.21 15.72 13.42
CA GLY A 341 -1.48 15.08 14.70
C GLY A 341 -2.44 13.88 14.59
N ARG A 342 -2.42 13.19 13.44
CA ARG A 342 -3.20 11.96 13.22
C ARG A 342 -2.44 10.73 13.73
N GLU A 343 -3.20 9.68 14.01
CA GLU A 343 -2.65 8.38 14.38
C GLU A 343 -1.80 7.80 13.24
N LEU A 344 -0.69 7.14 13.61
CA LEU A 344 0.25 6.57 12.68
C LEU A 344 -0.04 5.10 12.46
N ARG A 345 -0.01 4.69 11.19
CA ARG A 345 -0.13 3.28 10.79
C ARG A 345 1.21 2.56 10.98
N TRP A 346 1.52 2.24 12.22
CA TRP A 346 2.69 1.45 12.59
C TRP A 346 2.63 0.04 11.98
N ILE A 347 3.79 -0.54 11.67
CA ILE A 347 3.86 -2.00 11.52
C ILE A 347 3.73 -2.66 12.89
N PHE A 348 2.99 -3.75 12.96
CA PHE A 348 2.72 -4.47 14.20
C PHE A 348 3.62 -5.71 14.34
N ASP A 349 3.95 -6.01 15.60
CA ASP A 349 4.52 -7.28 16.06
C ASP A 349 3.46 -7.96 16.94
N GLY A 350 2.76 -8.94 16.38
CA GLY A 350 1.53 -9.46 16.99
C GLY A 350 0.48 -8.34 17.15
N ASP A 351 0.03 -8.10 18.38
CA ASP A 351 -1.03 -7.14 18.69
C ASP A 351 -0.51 -5.74 19.07
N THR A 352 0.81 -5.53 19.05
CA THR A 352 1.44 -4.27 19.48
C THR A 352 2.21 -3.60 18.35
N PRO A 353 2.17 -2.26 18.23
CA PRO A 353 3.09 -1.53 17.36
C PRO A 353 4.54 -1.92 17.65
N TYR A 354 5.34 -2.15 16.60
CA TYR A 354 6.69 -2.69 16.78
C TYR A 354 7.57 -1.84 17.70
N VAL A 355 7.34 -0.53 17.74
CA VAL A 355 8.07 0.45 18.57
C VAL A 355 7.83 0.28 20.08
N GLU A 356 6.74 -0.37 20.47
CA GLU A 356 6.46 -0.71 21.87
C GLU A 356 7.11 -2.03 22.28
N GLY A 357 7.60 -2.80 21.31
CA GLY A 357 8.30 -4.06 21.52
C GLY A 357 9.77 -3.90 21.94
N ASN A 358 10.46 -5.02 22.13
CA ASN A 358 11.88 -5.06 22.56
C ASN A 358 12.83 -5.65 21.50
N SER A 359 12.33 -5.90 20.29
CA SER A 359 13.10 -6.46 19.18
C SER A 359 14.23 -5.54 18.73
N VAL A 360 15.20 -6.09 18.00
CA VAL A 360 16.21 -5.34 17.25
C VAL A 360 15.59 -4.19 16.44
N TRP A 361 14.43 -4.46 15.82
CA TRP A 361 13.74 -3.55 14.93
C TRP A 361 13.20 -2.36 15.70
N SER A 362 12.59 -2.60 16.87
CA SER A 362 12.14 -1.57 17.81
C SER A 362 13.31 -0.68 18.26
N ARG A 363 14.37 -1.30 18.80
CA ARG A 363 15.49 -0.59 19.42
C ARG A 363 16.33 0.24 18.44
N THR A 364 16.39 -0.20 17.19
CA THR A 364 17.12 0.50 16.12
C THR A 364 16.21 1.35 15.25
N LEU A 365 14.89 1.28 15.44
CA LEU A 365 13.90 1.84 14.52
C LEU A 365 14.22 1.48 13.06
N PHE A 366 14.44 0.19 12.82
CA PHE A 366 14.94 -0.35 11.55
C PHE A 366 16.26 0.31 11.07
N GLY A 367 17.20 0.54 11.99
CA GLY A 367 18.48 1.19 11.67
C GLY A 367 18.43 2.71 11.55
N ALA A 368 17.28 3.36 11.77
CA ALA A 368 17.21 4.82 11.83
C ALA A 368 17.97 5.39 13.05
N ILE A 369 18.15 4.58 14.10
CA ILE A 369 18.92 4.91 15.30
C ILE A 369 19.85 3.76 15.70
N GLY A 370 20.88 4.07 16.50
CA GLY A 370 21.70 3.02 17.14
C GLY A 370 22.90 2.51 16.32
N GLY A 371 23.19 3.08 15.15
CA GLY A 371 24.37 2.76 14.36
C GLY A 371 24.11 1.68 13.31
N ASP A 372 25.09 0.81 13.05
CA ASP A 372 24.98 -0.22 12.01
C ASP A 372 23.99 -1.34 12.40
N LEU A 373 22.94 -1.48 11.59
CA LEU A 373 21.84 -2.43 11.81
C LEU A 373 22.30 -3.88 11.75
N VAL A 374 23.23 -4.20 10.84
CA VAL A 374 23.77 -5.56 10.70
C VAL A 374 24.51 -5.96 11.97
N THR A 375 25.36 -5.08 12.49
CA THR A 375 26.03 -5.28 13.77
C THR A 375 25.03 -5.44 14.93
N ALA A 376 23.94 -4.67 14.95
CA ALA A 376 22.91 -4.79 15.98
C ALA A 376 22.24 -6.18 15.95
N LEU A 377 21.90 -6.66 14.75
CA LEU A 377 21.31 -7.96 14.54
C LEU A 377 22.25 -9.12 14.92
N HIS A 378 23.55 -8.98 14.67
CA HIS A 378 24.53 -9.98 15.12
C HIS A 378 24.62 -10.08 16.64
N ARG A 379 24.53 -8.95 17.36
CA ARG A 379 24.58 -8.94 18.83
C ARG A 379 23.35 -9.53 19.49
N GLU A 380 22.20 -9.50 18.82
CA GLU A 380 20.94 -10.05 19.31
C GLU A 380 20.91 -11.58 19.34
N ARG A 381 21.78 -12.23 18.54
CA ARG A 381 21.92 -13.68 18.47
C ARG A 381 23.27 -14.13 19.07
N PRO A 382 23.44 -14.20 20.40
CA PRO A 382 24.42 -15.11 20.97
C PRO A 382 23.89 -16.53 20.81
N ASP A 383 24.50 -17.30 19.92
CA ASP A 383 24.43 -18.75 19.72
C ASP A 383 23.17 -19.47 20.27
N ARG A 384 22.20 -19.70 19.38
CA ARG A 384 21.32 -20.87 19.51
C ARG A 384 22.06 -22.08 18.95
N ASP A 385 22.97 -22.64 19.75
CA ASP A 385 23.43 -24.03 19.64
C ASP A 385 22.38 -24.99 20.23
#